data_AF-A0A848UTV5-F1
#
_entry.id   AF-A0A848UTV5-F1
#
_cell.length_a   1.000
_cell.length_b   1.000
_cell.length_c   1.000
_cell.angle_alpha   90.00
_cell.angle_beta   90.00
_cell.angle_gamma   90.00
#
_symmetry.space_group_name_H-M   'P 1'
#
loop_
_entity.id
_entity.type
_entity.pdbx_description
1 polymer ?
#
loop_
_entity_poly.entity_id
_entity_poly.type
_entity_poly.pdbx_seq_one_letter_code
_entity_poly.pdbx_strand_id
1 'polypeptide(L)'
;FKDYWGDRPLEDNWRRRNKLSSGFGGDEEEEPEEGEEELVVEEEKPGANDPYYVPTLDELLAGLPCGNEEALSSSQATVCEAYYQAGVVYKEKLEDFDNAVEKWEVLVTSYEDSDFHPTAFYQLYRSYLAKEQEGNFFCPDPSCSSEYWAKRISEKYPGSEWDKLVTNPDYKDYKDILEAEERAAYELVYNEYHFKQYLEVIQMCNEVIQNEPDNHLLCKYRIMKARCIGHMDGMTGQRSNYINELKDVIAQCPESEEAEAAKSILAFLESESTGQAQPEPKEDAPVIENDIYSFDESAKHYLAIVFPIKGGNVNEIKGDVADFNTKFFKSSALKTTSNLLGKEKQIVMVKTFANSVDANLYYSAFISNNEELSEINGASYDIFLISKDNYLTLFKTKSLEAYTQFFATNYPM
;
A
#
# COMPACT_ATOMS: atom_id res chain seq x y z
N PHE A 1 -41.06 63.94 -11.90
CA PHE A 1 -40.14 63.78 -10.74
C PHE A 1 -40.86 64.20 -9.46
N LYS A 2 -41.28 65.47 -9.34
CA LYS A 2 -42.09 65.94 -8.20
C LYS A 2 -43.36 65.10 -7.94
N ASP A 3 -44.07 64.68 -8.99
CA ASP A 3 -45.31 63.89 -8.85
C ASP A 3 -45.12 62.47 -8.29
N TYR A 4 -43.89 61.93 -8.33
CA TYR A 4 -43.58 60.57 -7.86
C TYR A 4 -42.61 60.55 -6.67
N TRP A 5 -41.74 61.55 -6.55
CA TRP A 5 -40.66 61.59 -5.56
C TRP A 5 -40.71 62.80 -4.62
N GLY A 6 -41.60 63.77 -4.87
CA GLY A 6 -41.68 65.03 -4.14
C GLY A 6 -40.53 65.99 -4.47
N ASP A 7 -40.43 67.07 -3.68
CA ASP A 7 -39.26 67.94 -3.66
C ASP A 7 -38.20 67.32 -2.75
N ARG A 8 -37.19 66.69 -3.37
CA ARG A 8 -36.08 66.05 -2.65
C ARG A 8 -34.84 66.95 -2.70
N PRO A 9 -34.11 67.08 -1.58
CA PRO A 9 -32.85 67.81 -1.54
C PRO A 9 -31.83 67.20 -2.51
N LEU A 10 -30.93 68.03 -3.06
CA LEU A 10 -29.85 67.57 -3.93
C LEU A 10 -28.75 66.93 -3.08
N GLU A 11 -28.80 65.62 -2.94
CA GLU A 11 -27.84 64.84 -2.15
C GLU A 11 -27.56 63.47 -2.76
N ASP A 12 -26.35 62.97 -2.53
CA ASP A 12 -25.96 61.63 -2.99
C ASP A 12 -26.78 60.55 -2.28
N ASN A 13 -27.06 59.48 -3.02
CA ASN A 13 -27.86 58.35 -2.54
C ASN A 13 -29.26 58.74 -2.01
N TRP A 14 -29.88 59.81 -2.54
CA TRP A 14 -31.22 60.29 -2.15
C TRP A 14 -32.36 59.25 -2.23
N ARG A 15 -32.14 58.11 -2.91
CA ARG A 15 -33.07 56.98 -2.98
C ARG A 15 -32.93 55.97 -1.84
N ARG A 16 -31.93 56.11 -0.97
CA ARG A 16 -31.72 55.22 0.19
C ARG A 16 -32.45 55.81 1.39
N ARG A 17 -33.31 55.01 2.01
CA ARG A 17 -34.06 55.39 3.23
C ARG A 17 -33.14 55.45 4.45
N ASN A 18 -32.20 54.50 4.57
CA ASN A 18 -31.14 54.53 5.57
C ASN A 18 -29.82 54.95 4.89
N LYS A 19 -29.22 56.04 5.36
CA LYS A 19 -27.88 56.46 4.94
C LYS A 19 -26.90 56.14 6.07
N LEU A 20 -25.82 55.43 5.76
CA LEU A 20 -24.67 55.40 6.67
C LEU A 20 -24.18 56.84 6.79
N SER A 21 -24.26 57.43 7.98
CA SER A 21 -23.66 58.72 8.31
C SER A 21 -22.13 58.58 8.30
N SER A 22 -21.54 58.48 7.12
CA SER A 22 -20.09 58.46 6.96
C SER A 22 -19.65 59.88 6.61
N GLY A 23 -19.06 60.55 7.60
CA GLY A 23 -18.50 61.88 7.45
C GLY A 23 -17.46 61.93 6.34
N PHE A 24 -17.70 62.81 5.38
CA PHE A 24 -16.67 63.42 4.54
C PHE A 24 -17.11 64.87 4.33
N GLY A 25 -16.31 65.80 4.83
CA GLY A 25 -16.71 67.18 5.09
C GLY A 25 -16.94 68.06 3.86
N GLY A 26 -17.65 69.16 4.11
CA GLY A 26 -17.81 70.29 3.19
C GLY A 26 -18.86 71.29 3.70
N ASP A 27 -18.38 72.25 4.50
CA ASP A 27 -18.95 73.54 4.94
C ASP A 27 -20.38 73.64 5.53
N GLU A 28 -20.37 74.11 6.77
CA GLU A 28 -21.46 74.79 7.47
C GLU A 28 -21.80 76.11 6.74
N GLU A 29 -23.06 76.27 6.35
CA GLU A 29 -23.72 77.57 6.36
C GLU A 29 -25.01 77.44 7.19
N GLU A 30 -24.99 78.08 8.36
CA GLU A 30 -26.14 78.31 9.24
C GLU A 30 -27.09 79.35 8.62
N GLU A 31 -28.41 79.08 8.71
CA GLU A 31 -29.51 79.96 9.16
C GLU A 31 -30.85 79.63 8.44
N PRO A 32 -32.02 79.95 9.02
CA PRO A 32 -32.50 79.68 10.37
C PRO A 32 -33.84 78.93 10.38
N GLU A 33 -34.28 78.46 11.55
CA GLU A 33 -35.59 77.84 11.82
C GLU A 33 -36.77 78.73 11.39
N GLU A 34 -37.64 78.20 10.51
CA GLU A 34 -39.07 78.48 10.56
C GLU A 34 -39.81 77.15 10.70
N GLY A 35 -40.70 77.10 11.71
CA GLY A 35 -41.36 75.88 12.14
C GLY A 35 -42.23 75.25 11.06
N GLU A 36 -41.87 74.02 10.71
CA GLU A 36 -42.78 73.05 10.13
C GLU A 36 -43.06 71.97 11.17
N GLU A 37 -44.34 71.71 11.41
CA GLU A 37 -44.82 70.67 12.29
C GLU A 37 -44.08 69.36 11.99
N GLU A 38 -43.37 68.81 12.97
CA GLU A 38 -42.86 67.44 12.93
C GLU A 38 -44.08 66.51 12.70
N LEU A 39 -44.30 66.18 11.44
CA LEU A 39 -44.98 64.94 11.08
C LEU A 39 -44.08 63.82 11.61
N VAL A 40 -44.34 63.41 12.84
CA VAL A 40 -43.88 62.14 13.39
C VAL A 40 -44.55 61.06 12.55
N VAL A 41 -43.98 60.81 11.37
CA VAL A 41 -44.17 59.54 10.68
C VAL A 41 -43.47 58.54 11.59
N GLU A 42 -44.25 57.72 12.30
CA GLU A 42 -43.71 56.49 12.88
C GLU A 42 -42.96 55.77 11.75
N GLU A 43 -41.63 55.84 11.76
CA GLU A 43 -40.82 55.08 10.84
C GLU A 43 -41.03 53.61 11.19
N GLU A 44 -41.97 52.96 10.50
CA GLU A 44 -42.02 51.52 10.44
C GLU A 44 -40.63 51.03 10.02
N LYS A 45 -39.93 50.41 10.99
CA LYS A 45 -38.64 49.77 10.74
C LYS A 45 -38.78 48.93 9.46
N PRO A 46 -37.94 49.17 8.44
CA PRO A 46 -37.96 48.37 7.24
C PRO A 46 -37.86 46.89 7.62
N GLY A 47 -38.83 46.07 7.20
CA GLY A 47 -38.64 44.63 7.24
C GLY A 47 -37.49 44.24 6.30
N ALA A 48 -36.71 43.23 6.66
CA ALA A 48 -35.54 42.73 5.90
C ALA A 48 -35.83 42.33 4.43
N ASN A 49 -37.09 42.39 3.98
CA ASN A 49 -37.54 42.05 2.62
C ASN A 49 -37.76 43.27 1.70
N ASP A 50 -37.47 44.50 2.16
CA ASP A 50 -37.52 45.69 1.30
C ASP A 50 -36.28 45.75 0.37
N PRO A 51 -36.45 45.77 -0.97
CA PRO A 51 -35.33 45.86 -1.93
C PRO A 51 -34.42 47.08 -1.76
N TYR A 52 -34.87 48.11 -1.04
CA TYR A 52 -34.11 49.34 -0.79
C TYR A 52 -33.59 49.46 0.64
N TYR A 53 -33.78 48.43 1.47
CA TYR A 53 -33.23 48.38 2.81
C TYR A 53 -31.71 48.21 2.77
N VAL A 54 -31.03 49.07 3.53
CA VAL A 54 -29.59 48.98 3.77
C VAL A 54 -29.42 48.66 5.25
N PRO A 55 -28.86 47.48 5.60
CA PRO A 55 -28.57 47.14 6.97
C PRO A 55 -27.65 48.19 7.62
N THR A 56 -27.93 48.52 8.87
CA THR A 56 -27.05 49.32 9.71
C THR A 56 -25.75 48.57 10.04
N LEU A 57 -24.73 49.29 10.50
CA LEU A 57 -23.47 48.67 10.94
C LEU A 57 -23.73 47.59 12.01
N ASP A 58 -24.60 47.88 12.98
CA ASP A 58 -24.92 46.94 14.06
C ASP A 58 -25.65 45.70 13.54
N GLU A 59 -26.53 45.83 12.54
CA GLU A 59 -27.22 44.70 11.90
C GLU A 59 -26.26 43.84 11.07
N LEU A 60 -25.27 44.45 10.40
CA LEU A 60 -24.21 43.72 9.72
C LEU A 60 -23.30 42.98 10.72
N LEU A 61 -22.91 43.64 11.81
CA LEU A 61 -22.08 43.05 12.86
C LEU A 61 -22.80 41.91 13.59
N ALA A 62 -24.12 42.03 13.81
CA ALA A 62 -24.92 40.97 14.43
C ALA A 62 -24.98 39.69 13.58
N GLY A 63 -24.78 39.78 12.26
CA GLY A 63 -24.71 38.63 11.36
C GLY A 63 -23.34 37.97 11.27
N LEU A 64 -22.30 38.59 11.83
CA LEU A 64 -20.95 38.01 11.84
C LEU A 64 -20.76 37.12 13.07
N PRO A 65 -20.00 36.02 12.98
CA PRO A 65 -19.68 35.15 14.11
C PRO A 65 -18.64 35.78 15.07
N CYS A 66 -18.71 37.08 15.31
CA CYS A 66 -17.77 37.80 16.17
C CYS A 66 -17.86 37.27 17.61
N GLY A 67 -16.73 36.84 18.17
CA GLY A 67 -16.66 36.31 19.55
C GLY A 67 -17.21 34.90 19.74
N ASN A 68 -17.66 34.24 18.67
CA ASN A 68 -18.00 32.82 18.68
C ASN A 68 -16.91 32.02 17.97
N GLU A 69 -15.97 31.48 18.75
CA GLU A 69 -14.79 30.76 18.25
C GLU A 69 -15.16 29.49 17.47
N GLU A 70 -16.24 28.79 17.88
CA GLU A 70 -16.73 27.60 17.18
C GLU A 70 -17.29 27.95 15.79
N ALA A 71 -18.09 29.02 15.69
CA ALA A 71 -18.64 29.48 14.41
C ALA A 71 -17.54 30.01 13.47
N LEU A 72 -16.51 30.67 14.01
CA LEU A 72 -15.34 31.10 13.24
C LEU A 72 -14.53 29.90 12.72
N SER A 73 -14.26 28.91 13.58
CA SER A 73 -13.55 27.69 13.20
C SER A 73 -14.31 26.90 12.12
N SER A 74 -15.63 26.75 12.27
CA SER A 74 -16.48 26.09 11.27
C SER A 74 -16.49 26.84 9.93
N SER A 75 -16.55 28.18 9.96
CA SER A 75 -16.43 28.99 8.76
C SER A 75 -15.07 28.81 8.08
N GLN A 76 -13.98 28.78 8.84
CA GLN A 76 -12.63 28.55 8.32
C GLN A 76 -12.52 27.15 7.70
N ALA A 77 -13.05 26.11 8.35
CA ALA A 77 -13.06 24.75 7.83
C ALA A 77 -13.78 24.67 6.47
N THR A 78 -14.91 25.36 6.33
CA THR A 78 -15.65 25.42 5.05
C THR A 78 -14.85 26.13 3.96
N VAL A 79 -14.13 27.20 4.31
CA VAL A 79 -13.25 27.91 3.37
C VAL A 79 -12.08 27.01 2.95
N CYS A 80 -11.47 26.29 3.89
CA CYS A 80 -10.40 25.34 3.62
C CYS A 80 -10.83 24.23 2.64
N GLU A 81 -11.99 23.62 2.89
CA GLU A 81 -12.58 22.64 1.99
C GLU A 81 -12.83 23.24 0.60
N ALA A 82 -13.41 24.45 0.55
CA ALA A 82 -13.70 25.13 -0.72
C ALA A 82 -12.43 25.41 -1.53
N TYR A 83 -11.34 25.85 -0.91
CA TYR A 83 -10.06 26.03 -1.61
C TYR A 83 -9.50 24.72 -2.16
N TYR A 84 -9.52 23.66 -1.34
CA TYR A 84 -9.07 22.34 -1.79
C TYR A 84 -9.88 21.83 -2.98
N GLN A 85 -11.21 21.87 -2.87
CA GLN A 85 -12.13 21.41 -3.92
C GLN A 85 -12.04 22.28 -5.18
N ALA A 86 -11.83 23.60 -5.03
CA ALA A 86 -11.59 24.48 -6.17
C ALA A 86 -10.34 24.05 -6.94
N GLY A 87 -9.24 23.75 -6.25
CA GLY A 87 -8.02 23.23 -6.87
C GLY A 87 -8.26 21.90 -7.62
N VAL A 88 -9.01 20.98 -7.00
CA VAL A 88 -9.40 19.71 -7.64
C VAL A 88 -10.23 19.97 -8.92
N VAL A 89 -11.18 20.91 -8.88
CA VAL A 89 -12.00 21.27 -10.06
C VAL A 89 -11.14 21.88 -11.16
N TYR A 90 -10.23 22.80 -10.83
CA TYR A 90 -9.33 23.40 -11.81
C TYR A 90 -8.48 22.34 -12.50
N LYS A 91 -7.88 21.41 -11.75
CA LYS A 91 -7.05 20.34 -12.30
C LYS A 91 -7.87 19.32 -13.10
N GLU A 92 -8.88 18.72 -12.48
CA GLU A 92 -9.55 17.52 -13.03
C GLU A 92 -10.62 17.85 -14.08
N LYS A 93 -11.25 19.04 -14.00
CA LYS A 93 -12.34 19.41 -14.92
C LYS A 93 -11.95 20.46 -15.95
N LEU A 94 -11.01 21.33 -15.62
CA LEU A 94 -10.60 22.45 -16.47
C LEU A 94 -9.19 22.27 -17.04
N GLU A 95 -8.44 21.26 -16.60
CA GLU A 95 -7.04 21.03 -16.97
C GLU A 95 -6.15 22.27 -16.74
N ASP A 96 -6.54 23.12 -15.77
CA ASP A 96 -5.91 24.39 -15.45
C ASP A 96 -5.03 24.24 -14.21
N PHE A 97 -3.81 23.73 -14.45
CA PHE A 97 -2.86 23.42 -13.39
C PHE A 97 -2.37 24.66 -12.63
N ASP A 98 -2.28 25.83 -13.29
CA ASP A 98 -1.78 27.04 -12.66
C ASP A 98 -2.79 27.58 -11.63
N ASN A 99 -4.07 27.65 -12.01
CA ASN A 99 -5.11 28.03 -11.06
C ASN A 99 -5.28 26.98 -9.94
N ALA A 100 -5.12 25.69 -10.24
CA ALA A 100 -5.16 24.63 -9.23
C ALA A 100 -4.07 24.81 -8.16
N VAL A 101 -2.83 25.00 -8.60
CA VAL A 101 -1.68 25.27 -7.73
C VAL A 101 -1.93 26.51 -6.88
N GLU A 102 -2.38 27.62 -7.47
CA GLU A 102 -2.68 28.85 -6.73
C GLU A 102 -3.68 28.62 -5.59
N LYS A 103 -4.75 27.83 -5.82
CA LYS A 103 -5.75 27.56 -4.76
C LYS A 103 -5.17 26.73 -3.62
N TRP A 104 -4.35 25.73 -3.93
CA TRP A 104 -3.68 24.93 -2.89
C TRP A 104 -2.59 25.73 -2.18
N GLU A 105 -1.85 26.61 -2.86
CA GLU A 105 -0.86 27.51 -2.23
C GLU A 105 -1.54 28.46 -1.24
N VAL A 106 -2.67 29.06 -1.60
CA VAL A 106 -3.46 29.89 -0.68
C VAL A 106 -3.92 29.07 0.52
N LEU A 107 -4.39 27.83 0.30
CA LEU A 107 -4.81 26.94 1.37
C LEU A 107 -3.67 26.67 2.36
N VAL A 108 -2.49 26.29 1.87
CA VAL A 108 -1.35 25.89 2.74
C VAL A 108 -0.68 27.07 3.45
N THR A 109 -0.77 28.28 2.88
CA THR A 109 -0.14 29.49 3.45
C THR A 109 -1.07 30.30 4.34
N SER A 110 -2.38 30.30 4.07
CA SER A 110 -3.35 31.11 4.81
C SER A 110 -4.08 30.33 5.91
N TYR A 111 -4.08 28.99 5.85
CA TYR A 111 -4.83 28.12 6.77
C TYR A 111 -3.96 26.96 7.26
N GLU A 112 -3.00 27.26 8.15
CA GLU A 112 -1.94 26.33 8.56
C GLU A 112 -2.44 25.07 9.30
N ASP A 113 -3.63 25.12 9.90
CA ASP A 113 -4.26 24.06 10.71
C ASP A 113 -5.43 23.35 10.00
N SER A 114 -5.51 23.46 8.67
CA SER A 114 -6.57 22.80 7.88
C SER A 114 -6.42 21.28 7.83
N ASP A 115 -7.54 20.55 7.94
CA ASP A 115 -7.58 19.09 7.71
C ASP A 115 -7.19 18.71 6.27
N PHE A 116 -7.39 19.62 5.31
CA PHE A 116 -7.02 19.43 3.91
C PHE A 116 -5.55 19.75 3.64
N HIS A 117 -4.80 20.20 4.64
CA HIS A 117 -3.44 20.67 4.46
C HIS A 117 -2.50 19.57 3.94
N PRO A 118 -2.47 18.34 4.51
CA PRO A 118 -1.62 17.26 3.98
C PRO A 118 -1.95 16.92 2.51
N THR A 119 -3.24 16.84 2.19
CA THR A 119 -3.68 16.54 0.82
C THR A 119 -3.36 17.66 -0.15
N ALA A 120 -3.49 18.92 0.25
CA ALA A 120 -3.12 20.08 -0.58
C ALA A 120 -1.61 20.12 -0.86
N PHE A 121 -0.78 19.87 0.15
CA PHE A 121 0.66 19.69 -0.02
C PHE A 121 0.98 18.59 -1.04
N TYR A 122 0.31 17.44 -0.93
CA TYR A 122 0.51 16.34 -1.85
C TYR A 122 0.08 16.69 -3.29
N GLN A 123 -1.04 17.41 -3.45
CA GLN A 123 -1.47 17.89 -4.76
C GLN A 123 -0.47 18.87 -5.38
N LEU A 124 0.14 19.75 -4.58
CA LEU A 124 1.23 20.63 -5.02
C LEU A 124 2.43 19.81 -5.49
N TYR A 125 2.90 18.87 -4.68
CA TYR A 125 3.97 17.94 -5.05
C TYR A 125 3.71 17.25 -6.40
N ARG A 126 2.52 16.64 -6.55
CA ARG A 126 2.14 15.92 -7.78
C ARG A 126 2.04 16.83 -9.00
N SER A 127 1.56 18.06 -8.80
CA SER A 127 1.41 19.04 -9.90
C SER A 127 2.77 19.50 -10.40
N TYR A 128 3.72 19.79 -9.50
CA TYR A 128 5.07 20.16 -9.90
C TYR A 128 5.86 18.97 -10.48
N LEU A 129 5.69 17.77 -9.93
CA LEU A 129 6.31 16.56 -10.47
C LEU A 129 5.87 16.31 -11.92
N ALA A 130 4.58 16.48 -12.22
CA ALA A 130 4.05 16.36 -13.58
C ALA A 130 4.70 17.39 -14.51
N LYS A 131 4.77 18.68 -14.10
CA LYS A 131 5.41 19.74 -14.88
C LYS A 131 6.90 19.47 -15.15
N GLU A 132 7.63 18.97 -14.16
CA GLU A 132 9.05 18.60 -14.29
C GLU A 132 9.25 17.44 -15.29
N GLN A 133 8.34 16.45 -15.29
CA GLN A 133 8.37 15.32 -16.24
C GLN A 133 8.05 15.72 -17.68
N GLU A 134 7.24 16.77 -17.89
CA GLU A 134 6.93 17.31 -19.22
C GLU A 134 8.12 18.02 -19.90
N GLY A 135 9.19 18.34 -19.14
CA GLY A 135 10.49 18.77 -19.66
C GLY A 135 10.60 20.24 -20.11
N ASN A 136 9.49 20.98 -20.18
CA ASN A 136 9.46 22.41 -20.52
C ASN A 136 9.29 23.34 -19.30
N PHE A 137 9.41 22.80 -18.10
CA PHE A 137 9.20 23.55 -16.87
C PHE A 137 10.49 24.19 -16.36
N PHE A 138 10.47 25.51 -16.17
CA PHE A 138 11.54 26.26 -15.53
C PHE A 138 11.02 26.86 -14.24
N CYS A 139 11.69 26.55 -13.14
CA CYS A 139 11.34 27.01 -11.83
C CYS A 139 12.42 28.00 -11.31
N PRO A 140 12.11 29.30 -11.21
CA PRO A 140 13.07 30.30 -10.74
C PRO A 140 13.26 30.33 -9.22
N ASP A 141 12.32 29.77 -8.45
CA ASP A 141 12.31 29.78 -6.98
C ASP A 141 12.14 28.36 -6.42
N PRO A 142 12.85 27.91 -5.39
CA PRO A 142 12.67 26.56 -4.84
C PRO A 142 11.21 26.17 -4.55
N SER A 143 10.34 27.12 -4.22
CA SER A 143 8.93 26.86 -3.90
C SER A 143 8.11 26.29 -5.06
N CYS A 144 8.58 26.40 -6.31
CA CYS A 144 7.92 25.85 -7.49
C CYS A 144 8.47 24.49 -7.94
N SER A 145 9.03 23.68 -7.03
CA SER A 145 9.58 22.35 -7.35
C SER A 145 8.88 21.24 -6.57
N SER A 146 8.84 20.03 -7.14
CA SER A 146 8.30 18.85 -6.45
C SER A 146 9.14 18.51 -5.20
N GLU A 147 10.46 18.62 -5.29
CA GLU A 147 11.38 18.36 -4.18
C GLU A 147 11.08 19.24 -2.96
N TYR A 148 10.79 20.53 -3.19
CA TYR A 148 10.43 21.44 -2.10
C TYR A 148 9.18 20.99 -1.35
N TRP A 149 8.12 20.65 -2.07
CA TRP A 149 6.86 20.23 -1.46
C TRP A 149 6.97 18.85 -0.80
N ALA A 150 7.72 17.92 -1.40
CA ALA A 150 8.04 16.63 -0.77
C ALA A 150 8.74 16.83 0.58
N LYS A 151 9.75 17.70 0.63
CA LYS A 151 10.46 18.01 1.88
C LYS A 151 9.54 18.60 2.94
N ARG A 152 8.64 19.51 2.56
CA ARG A 152 7.66 20.09 3.50
C ARG A 152 6.70 19.05 4.06
N ILE A 153 6.27 18.09 3.23
CA ILE A 153 5.44 16.96 3.69
C ILE A 153 6.19 16.14 4.72
N SER A 154 7.44 15.76 4.46
CA SER A 154 8.25 14.99 5.41
C SER A 154 8.57 15.75 6.70
N GLU A 155 8.77 17.08 6.62
CA GLU A 155 9.01 17.92 7.80
C GLU A 155 7.74 18.08 8.66
N LYS A 156 6.56 18.23 8.04
CA LYS A 156 5.32 18.56 8.76
C LYS A 156 4.47 17.34 9.12
N TYR A 157 4.51 16.28 8.31
CA TYR A 157 3.70 15.07 8.46
C TYR A 157 4.55 13.80 8.44
N PRO A 158 5.60 13.70 9.28
CA PRO A 158 6.51 12.55 9.27
C PRO A 158 5.77 11.24 9.52
N GLY A 159 6.03 10.23 8.69
CA GLY A 159 5.42 8.90 8.78
C GLY A 159 3.95 8.82 8.35
N SER A 160 3.35 9.94 7.91
CA SER A 160 1.99 9.94 7.34
C SER A 160 1.95 9.23 5.98
N GLU A 161 0.74 8.93 5.50
CA GLU A 161 0.53 8.38 4.15
C GLU A 161 1.19 9.23 3.06
N TRP A 162 1.12 10.55 3.22
CA TRP A 162 1.68 11.52 2.27
C TRP A 162 3.21 11.51 2.30
N ASP A 163 3.82 11.39 3.48
CA ASP A 163 5.27 11.28 3.62
C ASP A 163 5.81 9.99 2.99
N LYS A 164 5.12 8.87 3.20
CA LYS A 164 5.47 7.60 2.52
C LYS A 164 5.36 7.73 1.01
N LEU A 165 4.31 8.38 0.50
CA LEU A 165 4.10 8.57 -0.94
C LEU A 165 5.18 9.46 -1.59
N VAL A 166 5.64 10.52 -0.93
CA VAL A 166 6.67 11.39 -1.52
C VAL A 166 8.09 10.84 -1.40
N THR A 167 8.35 10.01 -0.39
CA THR A 167 9.63 9.31 -0.22
C THR A 167 9.76 8.08 -1.12
N ASN A 168 8.64 7.52 -1.59
CA ASN A 168 8.58 6.37 -2.49
C ASN A 168 7.88 6.74 -3.82
N PRO A 169 8.49 7.59 -4.67
CA PRO A 169 7.85 8.15 -5.87
C PRO A 169 7.48 7.11 -6.95
N ASP A 170 8.05 5.90 -6.87
CA ASP A 170 7.70 4.79 -7.77
C ASP A 170 6.29 4.23 -7.51
N TYR A 171 5.75 4.46 -6.31
CA TYR A 171 4.43 4.01 -5.91
C TYR A 171 3.37 5.08 -6.19
N LYS A 172 2.23 4.63 -6.73
CA LYS A 172 1.11 5.51 -7.07
C LYS A 172 0.02 5.52 -5.99
N ASP A 173 -0.02 4.47 -5.18
CA ASP A 173 -0.99 4.25 -4.11
C ASP A 173 -0.25 3.94 -2.81
N TYR A 174 -0.72 4.52 -1.71
CA TYR A 174 -0.21 4.27 -0.37
C TYR A 174 -0.44 2.81 0.04
N LYS A 175 -1.55 2.22 -0.40
CA LYS A 175 -1.87 0.84 -0.11
C LYS A 175 -0.82 -0.12 -0.66
N ASP A 176 -0.31 0.13 -1.87
CA ASP A 176 0.74 -0.68 -2.48
C ASP A 176 2.05 -0.62 -1.68
N ILE A 177 2.37 0.55 -1.11
CA ILE A 177 3.53 0.72 -0.22
C ILE A 177 3.34 -0.11 1.05
N LEU A 178 2.17 0.02 1.70
CA LEU A 178 1.86 -0.69 2.92
C LEU A 178 1.92 -2.21 2.71
N GLU A 179 1.31 -2.73 1.64
CA GLU A 179 1.35 -4.16 1.33
C GLU A 179 2.78 -4.65 1.03
N ALA A 180 3.62 -3.82 0.40
CA ALA A 180 5.02 -4.15 0.18
C ALA A 180 5.83 -4.20 1.49
N GLU A 181 5.62 -3.24 2.39
CA GLU A 181 6.22 -3.22 3.73
C GLU A 181 5.78 -4.45 4.55
N GLU A 182 4.49 -4.77 4.56
CA GLU A 182 3.93 -5.94 5.25
C GLU A 182 4.49 -7.25 4.70
N ARG A 183 4.69 -7.35 3.38
CA ARG A 183 5.32 -8.52 2.75
C ARG A 183 6.78 -8.65 3.15
N ALA A 184 7.55 -7.56 3.12
CA ALA A 184 8.94 -7.56 3.54
C ALA A 184 9.07 -7.97 5.03
N ALA A 185 8.19 -7.47 5.89
CA ALA A 185 8.14 -7.88 7.30
C ALA A 185 7.81 -9.38 7.44
N TYR A 186 6.85 -9.89 6.68
CA TYR A 186 6.50 -11.31 6.69
C TYR A 186 7.66 -12.20 6.22
N GLU A 187 8.43 -11.77 5.22
CA GLU A 187 9.63 -12.49 4.75
C GLU A 187 10.69 -12.64 5.85
N LEU A 188 10.86 -11.64 6.73
CA LEU A 188 11.75 -11.75 7.89
C LEU A 188 11.26 -12.82 8.87
N VAL A 189 9.96 -12.83 9.18
CA VAL A 189 9.35 -13.85 10.04
C VAL A 189 9.47 -15.25 9.42
N TYR A 190 9.30 -15.34 8.10
CA TYR A 190 9.46 -16.57 7.35
C TYR A 190 10.90 -17.10 7.39
N ASN A 191 11.91 -16.23 7.33
CA ASN A 191 13.31 -16.60 7.48
C ASN A 191 13.61 -17.15 8.89
N GLU A 192 13.09 -16.53 9.94
CA GLU A 192 13.25 -17.02 11.32
C GLU A 192 12.59 -18.39 11.52
N TYR A 193 11.46 -18.63 10.85
CA TYR A 193 10.82 -19.95 10.79
C TYR A 193 11.76 -20.99 10.14
N HIS A 194 12.43 -20.64 9.05
CA HIS A 194 13.43 -21.51 8.40
C HIS A 194 14.64 -21.80 9.28
N PHE A 195 15.07 -20.84 10.10
CA PHE A 195 16.09 -21.05 11.12
C PHE A 195 15.59 -21.82 12.36
N LYS A 196 14.34 -22.29 12.33
CA LYS A 196 13.68 -23.05 13.42
C LYS A 196 13.57 -22.27 14.72
N GLN A 197 13.57 -20.93 14.65
CA GLN A 197 13.38 -20.05 15.81
C GLN A 197 11.88 -19.96 16.17
N TYR A 198 11.25 -21.10 16.45
CA TYR A 198 9.80 -21.19 16.59
C TYR A 198 9.22 -20.29 17.69
N LEU A 199 9.94 -20.14 18.81
CA LEU A 199 9.51 -19.27 19.89
C LEU A 199 9.51 -17.79 19.48
N GLU A 200 10.52 -17.36 18.73
CA GLU A 200 10.64 -16.00 18.21
C GLU A 200 9.55 -15.73 17.17
N VAL A 201 9.35 -16.66 16.23
CA VAL A 201 8.29 -16.56 15.21
C VAL A 201 6.92 -16.44 15.86
N ILE A 202 6.63 -17.22 16.91
CA ILE A 202 5.37 -17.10 17.64
C ILE A 202 5.20 -15.70 18.24
N GLN A 203 6.27 -15.11 18.79
CA GLN A 203 6.21 -13.75 19.35
C GLN A 203 5.96 -12.70 18.28
N MET A 204 6.71 -12.73 17.18
CA MET A 204 6.53 -11.82 16.05
C MET A 204 5.12 -11.95 15.43
N CYS A 205 4.64 -13.18 15.22
CA CYS A 205 3.28 -13.42 14.74
C CYS A 205 2.23 -12.82 15.69
N ASN A 206 2.39 -13.01 17.01
CA ASN A 206 1.45 -12.47 17.99
C ASN A 206 1.43 -10.93 17.97
N GLU A 207 2.59 -10.29 17.81
CA GLU A 207 2.71 -8.84 17.74
C GLU A 207 1.92 -8.28 16.56
N VAL A 208 2.12 -8.84 15.35
CA VAL A 208 1.37 -8.42 14.14
C VAL A 208 -0.12 -8.71 14.31
N ILE A 209 -0.49 -9.91 14.76
CA ILE A 209 -1.91 -10.30 14.94
C ILE A 209 -2.64 -9.36 15.93
N GLN A 210 -1.94 -8.86 16.94
CA GLN A 210 -2.53 -8.01 17.97
C GLN A 210 -2.58 -6.52 17.56
N ASN A 211 -1.53 -6.04 16.89
CA ASN A 211 -1.32 -4.61 16.68
C ASN A 211 -1.68 -4.13 15.27
N GLU A 212 -1.80 -5.04 14.29
CA GLU A 212 -2.04 -4.71 12.88
C GLU A 212 -3.30 -5.44 12.34
N PRO A 213 -4.50 -5.09 12.81
CA PRO A 213 -5.75 -5.79 12.44
C PRO A 213 -6.12 -5.68 10.95
N ASP A 214 -5.57 -4.70 10.24
CA ASP A 214 -5.82 -4.45 8.82
C ASP A 214 -4.73 -5.07 7.90
N ASN A 215 -3.72 -5.73 8.47
CA ASN A 215 -2.62 -6.33 7.71
C ASN A 215 -3.13 -7.43 6.76
N HIS A 216 -2.81 -7.33 5.48
CA HIS A 216 -3.37 -8.20 4.45
C HIS A 216 -2.87 -9.66 4.54
N LEU A 217 -1.86 -9.92 5.37
CA LEU A 217 -1.24 -11.24 5.58
C LEU A 217 -1.60 -11.87 6.93
N LEU A 218 -2.56 -11.32 7.68
CA LEU A 218 -2.93 -11.83 9.01
C LEU A 218 -3.21 -13.34 9.06
N CYS A 219 -3.91 -13.88 8.06
CA CYS A 219 -4.19 -15.33 8.00
C CYS A 219 -2.92 -16.16 7.84
N LYS A 220 -1.93 -15.65 7.10
CA LYS A 220 -0.60 -16.28 6.95
C LYS A 220 0.18 -16.26 8.25
N TYR A 221 0.14 -15.15 9.00
CA TYR A 221 0.72 -15.09 10.35
C TYR A 221 0.07 -16.10 11.31
N ARG A 222 -1.26 -16.22 11.29
CA ARG A 222 -1.99 -17.17 12.16
C ARG A 222 -1.61 -18.63 11.87
N ILE A 223 -1.56 -19.05 10.61
CA ILE A 223 -1.16 -20.43 10.29
C ILE A 223 0.32 -20.67 10.55
N MET A 224 1.18 -19.67 10.34
CA MET A 224 2.62 -19.77 10.67
C MET A 224 2.82 -19.97 12.17
N LYS A 225 2.12 -19.19 13.00
CA LYS A 225 2.09 -19.37 14.45
C LYS A 225 1.61 -20.78 14.82
N ALA A 226 0.50 -21.24 14.25
CA ALA A 226 -0.03 -22.58 14.52
C ALA A 226 1.01 -23.67 14.18
N ARG A 227 1.69 -23.56 13.03
CA ARG A 227 2.76 -24.50 12.62
C ARG A 227 3.93 -24.51 13.61
N CYS A 228 4.38 -23.34 14.06
CA CYS A 228 5.45 -23.23 15.07
C CYS A 228 5.06 -23.90 16.38
N ILE A 229 3.82 -23.66 16.84
CA ILE A 229 3.29 -24.32 18.04
C ILE A 229 3.21 -25.83 17.83
N GLY A 230 2.79 -26.29 16.64
CA GLY A 230 2.80 -27.71 16.28
C GLY A 230 4.18 -28.37 16.36
N HIS A 231 5.24 -27.69 15.89
CA HIS A 231 6.62 -28.18 16.03
C HIS A 231 7.03 -28.33 17.49
N MET A 232 6.70 -27.36 18.35
CA MET A 232 7.04 -27.39 19.77
C MET A 232 6.23 -28.45 20.55
N ASP A 233 4.93 -28.52 20.29
CA ASP A 233 4.01 -29.51 20.86
C ASP A 233 4.50 -30.93 20.50
N GLY A 234 4.87 -31.16 19.23
CA GLY A 234 5.41 -32.43 18.74
C GLY A 234 6.67 -32.90 19.47
N MET A 235 7.56 -31.98 19.88
CA MET A 235 8.77 -32.32 20.66
C MET A 235 8.44 -32.84 22.06
N THR A 236 7.28 -32.48 22.61
CA THR A 236 6.84 -32.89 23.96
C THR A 236 5.75 -33.97 23.94
N GLY A 237 5.32 -34.40 22.75
CA GLY A 237 4.19 -35.32 22.57
C GLY A 237 2.83 -34.70 22.89
N GLN A 238 2.75 -33.38 23.10
CA GLN A 238 1.50 -32.65 23.28
C GLN A 238 0.89 -32.34 21.91
N ARG A 239 -0.43 -32.12 21.85
CA ARG A 239 -1.14 -31.72 20.62
C ARG A 239 -2.24 -30.68 20.86
N SER A 240 -2.57 -30.42 22.13
CA SER A 240 -3.72 -29.58 22.49
C SER A 240 -3.56 -28.14 22.05
N ASN A 241 -2.35 -27.57 22.16
CA ASN A 241 -2.12 -26.18 21.79
C ASN A 241 -2.18 -26.04 20.27
N TYR A 242 -1.56 -26.97 19.54
CA TYR A 242 -1.63 -26.98 18.09
C TYR A 242 -3.07 -27.09 17.57
N ILE A 243 -3.86 -28.02 18.12
CA ILE A 243 -5.28 -28.18 17.75
C ILE A 243 -6.07 -26.90 18.03
N ASN A 244 -5.82 -26.25 19.16
CA ASN A 244 -6.51 -25.01 19.51
C ASN A 244 -6.17 -23.87 18.54
N GLU A 245 -4.91 -23.73 18.15
CA GLU A 245 -4.45 -22.70 17.22
C GLU A 245 -4.98 -22.94 15.80
N LEU A 246 -5.02 -24.19 15.33
CA LEU A 246 -5.65 -24.53 14.04
C LEU A 246 -7.15 -24.20 14.04
N LYS A 247 -7.85 -24.42 15.15
CA LYS A 247 -9.25 -24.01 15.30
C LYS A 247 -9.40 -22.48 15.28
N ASP A 248 -8.47 -21.74 15.88
CA ASP A 248 -8.46 -20.27 15.80
C ASP A 248 -8.26 -19.79 14.36
N VAL A 249 -7.34 -20.39 13.60
CA VAL A 249 -7.16 -20.06 12.16
C VAL A 249 -8.48 -20.23 11.41
N ILE A 250 -9.20 -21.33 11.61
CA ILE A 250 -10.49 -21.57 10.93
C ILE A 250 -11.55 -20.54 11.34
N ALA A 251 -11.58 -20.16 12.62
CA ALA A 251 -12.55 -19.21 13.14
C ALA A 251 -12.28 -17.78 12.66
N GLN A 252 -11.02 -17.37 12.57
CA GLN A 252 -10.60 -16.00 12.26
C GLN A 252 -10.39 -15.78 10.74
N CYS A 253 -10.15 -16.85 9.97
CA CYS A 253 -9.87 -16.80 8.54
C CYS A 253 -10.74 -17.76 7.70
N PRO A 254 -12.07 -17.81 7.90
CA PRO A 254 -12.92 -18.92 7.42
C PRO A 254 -12.94 -19.19 5.91
N GLU A 255 -12.63 -18.18 5.09
CA GLU A 255 -12.64 -18.25 3.62
C GLU A 255 -11.23 -18.28 3.00
N SER A 256 -10.18 -18.39 3.81
CA SER A 256 -8.80 -18.35 3.31
C SER A 256 -8.24 -19.75 3.05
N GLU A 257 -7.23 -19.83 2.18
CA GLU A 257 -6.47 -21.07 1.93
C GLU A 257 -5.84 -21.62 3.22
N GLU A 258 -5.47 -20.74 4.14
CA GLU A 258 -4.91 -21.09 5.45
C GLU A 258 -5.94 -21.81 6.34
N ALA A 259 -7.22 -21.46 6.28
CA ALA A 259 -8.26 -22.21 6.99
C ALA A 259 -8.53 -23.57 6.36
N GLU A 260 -8.51 -23.70 5.03
CA GLU A 260 -8.61 -25.01 4.37
C GLU A 260 -7.43 -25.92 4.71
N ALA A 261 -6.22 -25.35 4.76
CA ALA A 261 -5.04 -26.05 5.25
C ALA A 261 -5.20 -26.49 6.72
N ALA A 262 -5.71 -25.60 7.59
CA ALA A 262 -5.94 -25.92 9.00
C ALA A 262 -6.99 -27.03 9.19
N LYS A 263 -8.09 -27.02 8.43
CA LYS A 263 -9.11 -28.09 8.43
C LYS A 263 -8.50 -29.43 8.04
N SER A 264 -7.69 -29.44 6.98
CA SER A 264 -7.02 -30.65 6.49
C SER A 264 -6.07 -31.24 7.53
N ILE A 265 -5.30 -30.39 8.22
CA ILE A 265 -4.40 -30.80 9.29
C ILE A 265 -5.19 -31.36 10.49
N LEU A 266 -6.27 -30.70 10.91
CA LEU A 266 -7.10 -31.19 12.02
C LEU A 266 -7.69 -32.57 11.73
N ALA A 267 -8.20 -32.78 10.51
CA ALA A 267 -8.74 -34.08 10.10
C ALA A 267 -7.69 -35.20 10.18
N PHE A 268 -6.45 -34.90 9.82
CA PHE A 268 -5.32 -35.83 9.96
C PHE A 268 -4.98 -36.13 11.43
N LEU A 269 -4.95 -35.11 12.29
CA LEU A 269 -4.64 -35.29 13.72
C LEU A 269 -5.72 -36.11 14.46
N GLU A 270 -6.98 -35.99 14.05
CA GLU A 270 -8.11 -36.75 14.60
C GLU A 270 -8.10 -38.23 14.15
N SER A 271 -7.72 -38.51 12.90
CA SER A 271 -7.64 -39.87 12.38
C SER A 271 -6.48 -40.67 13.01
N GLU A 272 -5.34 -40.04 13.27
CA GLU A 272 -4.24 -40.65 14.03
C GLU A 272 -4.66 -41.03 15.46
N SER A 273 -5.49 -40.21 16.11
CA SER A 273 -5.90 -40.39 17.51
C SER A 273 -6.90 -41.53 17.71
N THR A 274 -7.62 -41.93 16.66
CA THR A 274 -8.70 -42.94 16.73
C THR A 274 -8.28 -44.34 16.29
N GLY A 275 -7.04 -44.53 15.78
CA GLY A 275 -6.52 -45.85 15.40
C GLY A 275 -7.35 -46.55 14.31
N GLN A 276 -8.23 -45.83 13.62
CA GLN A 276 -9.01 -46.35 12.51
C GLN A 276 -8.23 -46.11 11.21
N ALA A 277 -7.71 -47.20 10.64
CA ALA A 277 -7.31 -47.23 9.24
C ALA A 277 -8.51 -46.77 8.40
N GLN A 278 -8.37 -45.67 7.67
CA GLN A 278 -9.42 -45.16 6.81
C GLN A 278 -9.72 -46.14 5.66
N PRO A 279 -11.00 -46.28 5.27
CA PRO A 279 -11.36 -46.81 3.96
C PRO A 279 -10.95 -45.78 2.88
N GLU A 280 -10.48 -46.29 1.75
CA GLU A 280 -9.94 -45.53 0.61
C GLU A 280 -10.78 -44.29 0.24
N PRO A 281 -10.15 -43.11 0.04
CA PRO A 281 -10.83 -41.93 -0.48
C PRO A 281 -11.14 -42.10 -1.97
N LYS A 282 -12.38 -41.80 -2.35
CA LYS A 282 -12.82 -41.72 -3.74
C LYS A 282 -12.12 -40.57 -4.46
N GLU A 283 -11.73 -40.87 -5.70
CA GLU A 283 -11.17 -40.03 -6.74
C GLU A 283 -11.78 -38.61 -6.79
N ASP A 284 -10.91 -37.59 -6.75
CA ASP A 284 -10.98 -36.27 -7.43
C ASP A 284 -10.32 -35.12 -6.64
N ALA A 285 -9.21 -35.39 -5.95
CA ALA A 285 -8.20 -34.38 -5.62
C ALA A 285 -6.80 -35.02 -5.75
N PRO A 286 -5.82 -34.39 -6.42
CA PRO A 286 -4.50 -34.98 -6.55
C PRO A 286 -3.83 -35.00 -5.17
N VAL A 287 -3.70 -36.21 -4.62
CA VAL A 287 -2.91 -36.48 -3.41
C VAL A 287 -1.45 -36.23 -3.75
N ILE A 288 -0.82 -35.26 -3.09
CA ILE A 288 0.63 -35.08 -3.14
C ILE A 288 1.23 -35.98 -2.05
N GLU A 289 1.52 -37.23 -2.42
CA GLU A 289 2.22 -38.19 -1.58
C GLU A 289 3.71 -37.78 -1.47
N ASN A 290 4.15 -37.33 -0.29
CA ASN A 290 5.57 -37.08 -0.01
C ASN A 290 6.39 -38.37 0.25
N ASP A 291 5.74 -39.54 0.31
CA ASP A 291 6.39 -40.85 0.61
C ASP A 291 7.14 -41.49 -0.57
N ILE A 292 7.03 -40.93 -1.78
CA ILE A 292 7.70 -41.47 -2.97
C ILE A 292 9.15 -40.98 -3.13
N TYR A 293 9.54 -39.95 -2.39
CA TYR A 293 10.87 -39.34 -2.43
C TYR A 293 11.61 -39.57 -1.12
N SER A 294 12.92 -39.81 -1.21
CA SER A 294 13.77 -40.09 -0.04
C SER A 294 15.01 -39.21 -0.04
N PHE A 295 15.40 -38.70 1.13
CA PHE A 295 16.60 -37.89 1.27
C PHE A 295 17.77 -38.76 1.75
N ASP A 296 18.85 -38.72 0.98
CA ASP A 296 20.11 -39.39 1.31
C ASP A 296 21.25 -38.42 1.04
N GLU A 297 21.86 -37.89 2.11
CA GLU A 297 22.95 -36.93 2.06
C GLU A 297 24.16 -37.45 1.25
N SER A 298 24.41 -38.76 1.32
CA SER A 298 25.56 -39.41 0.68
C SER A 298 25.33 -39.74 -0.80
N ALA A 299 24.09 -39.64 -1.28
CA ALA A 299 23.75 -39.94 -2.65
C ALA A 299 24.30 -38.88 -3.61
N LYS A 300 24.51 -39.28 -4.87
CA LYS A 300 24.88 -38.34 -5.94
C LYS A 300 23.72 -37.41 -6.23
N HIS A 301 24.00 -36.11 -6.25
CA HIS A 301 23.04 -35.05 -6.46
C HIS A 301 23.27 -34.31 -7.78
N TYR A 302 22.21 -33.69 -8.27
CA TYR A 302 22.17 -32.81 -9.43
C TYR A 302 21.51 -31.49 -9.05
N LEU A 303 21.91 -30.39 -9.69
CA LEU A 303 21.07 -29.20 -9.76
C LEU A 303 20.08 -29.41 -10.90
N ALA A 304 18.81 -29.11 -10.67
CA ALA A 304 17.77 -29.10 -11.69
C ALA A 304 17.16 -27.70 -11.81
N ILE A 305 16.98 -27.25 -13.04
CA ILE A 305 16.29 -26.01 -13.41
C ILE A 305 15.12 -26.42 -14.30
N VAL A 306 13.89 -26.18 -13.84
CA VAL A 306 12.67 -26.54 -14.56
C VAL A 306 11.93 -25.29 -15.02
N PHE A 307 11.59 -25.26 -16.31
CA PHE A 307 10.96 -24.10 -16.95
C PHE A 307 9.97 -24.54 -18.04
N PRO A 308 8.98 -23.71 -18.40
CA PRO A 308 8.02 -24.01 -19.45
C PRO A 308 8.68 -24.05 -20.84
N ILE A 309 8.24 -24.97 -21.70
CA ILE A 309 8.67 -25.06 -23.11
C ILE A 309 8.26 -23.82 -23.89
N LYS A 310 7.10 -23.23 -23.55
CA LYS A 310 6.63 -21.98 -24.12
C LYS A 310 7.33 -20.82 -23.40
N GLY A 311 8.22 -20.14 -24.11
CA GLY A 311 8.92 -18.94 -23.62
C GLY A 311 10.34 -19.19 -23.10
N GLY A 312 10.73 -20.44 -22.81
CA GLY A 312 12.10 -20.77 -22.41
C GLY A 312 12.97 -21.22 -23.58
N ASN A 313 14.17 -20.65 -23.74
CA ASN A 313 15.17 -21.13 -24.68
C ASN A 313 16.18 -22.05 -23.98
N VAL A 314 16.02 -23.36 -24.16
CA VAL A 314 16.91 -24.38 -23.57
C VAL A 314 18.38 -24.14 -23.90
N ASN A 315 18.67 -23.67 -25.11
CA ASN A 315 20.06 -23.52 -25.55
C ASN A 315 20.74 -22.33 -24.87
N GLU A 316 20.00 -21.25 -24.60
CA GLU A 316 20.48 -20.09 -23.83
C GLU A 316 20.73 -20.51 -22.38
N ILE A 317 19.73 -21.09 -21.69
CA ILE A 317 19.88 -21.56 -20.30
C ILE A 317 21.05 -22.55 -20.16
N LYS A 318 21.25 -23.46 -21.12
CA LYS A 318 22.40 -24.37 -21.11
C LYS A 318 23.72 -23.66 -21.33
N GLY A 319 23.74 -22.62 -22.16
CA GLY A 319 24.89 -21.75 -22.40
C GLY A 319 25.31 -21.06 -21.11
N ASP A 320 24.39 -20.33 -20.49
CA ASP A 320 24.65 -19.55 -19.28
C ASP A 320 25.13 -20.44 -18.13
N VAL A 321 24.47 -21.58 -17.92
CA VAL A 321 24.88 -22.56 -16.91
C VAL A 321 26.26 -23.15 -17.23
N ALA A 322 26.59 -23.37 -18.51
CA ALA A 322 27.91 -23.88 -18.90
C ALA A 322 29.02 -22.83 -18.73
N ASP A 323 28.73 -21.56 -18.98
CA ASP A 323 29.65 -20.44 -18.79
C ASP A 323 29.90 -20.21 -17.29
N PHE A 324 28.85 -20.21 -16.47
CA PHE A 324 28.95 -20.20 -15.01
C PHE A 324 29.81 -21.36 -14.49
N ASN A 325 29.57 -22.58 -14.97
CA ASN A 325 30.37 -23.76 -14.61
C ASN A 325 31.84 -23.61 -14.99
N THR A 326 32.12 -23.05 -16.16
CA THR A 326 33.50 -22.86 -16.65
C THR A 326 34.22 -21.77 -15.87
N LYS A 327 33.51 -20.74 -15.43
CA LYS A 327 34.06 -19.61 -14.68
C LYS A 327 34.32 -19.94 -13.21
N PHE A 328 33.35 -20.55 -12.52
CA PHE A 328 33.40 -20.74 -11.06
C PHE A 328 33.68 -22.17 -10.61
N PHE A 329 33.38 -23.18 -11.45
CA PHE A 329 33.45 -24.60 -11.08
C PHE A 329 34.29 -25.44 -12.06
N LYS A 330 35.30 -24.81 -12.70
CA LYS A 330 36.14 -25.44 -13.74
C LYS A 330 36.81 -26.74 -13.29
N SER A 331 37.26 -26.81 -12.03
CA SER A 331 37.90 -27.98 -11.45
C SER A 331 36.94 -29.16 -11.24
N SER A 332 35.64 -28.90 -11.14
CA SER A 332 34.61 -29.89 -10.85
C SER A 332 34.13 -30.66 -12.09
N ALA A 333 34.58 -30.28 -13.30
CA ALA A 333 34.26 -30.93 -14.57
C ALA A 333 32.76 -31.24 -14.77
N LEU A 334 31.90 -30.31 -14.32
CA LEU A 334 30.46 -30.44 -14.34
C LEU A 334 29.92 -30.47 -15.77
N LYS A 335 28.85 -31.23 -15.99
CA LYS A 335 28.18 -31.38 -17.28
C LYS A 335 26.75 -30.88 -17.20
N THR A 336 26.38 -30.02 -18.15
CA THR A 336 25.01 -29.54 -18.31
C THR A 336 24.27 -30.41 -19.33
N THR A 337 23.14 -30.98 -18.92
CA THR A 337 22.26 -31.82 -19.74
C THR A 337 20.85 -31.25 -19.76
N SER A 338 20.03 -31.61 -20.74
CA SER A 338 18.67 -31.10 -20.87
C SER A 338 17.74 -32.19 -21.38
N ASN A 339 16.56 -32.32 -20.78
CA ASN A 339 15.53 -33.27 -21.17
C ASN A 339 14.14 -32.61 -21.12
N LEU A 340 13.15 -33.24 -21.75
CA LEU A 340 11.75 -32.90 -21.55
C LEU A 340 11.26 -33.45 -20.21
N LEU A 341 10.46 -32.67 -19.48
CA LEU A 341 9.76 -33.10 -18.27
C LEU A 341 8.25 -32.99 -18.52
N GLY A 342 7.65 -34.08 -19.01
CA GLY A 342 6.26 -34.07 -19.45
C GLY A 342 6.08 -33.41 -20.83
N LYS A 343 4.90 -32.82 -21.06
CA LYS A 343 4.52 -32.22 -22.35
C LYS A 343 4.75 -30.70 -22.43
N GLU A 344 4.89 -30.04 -21.28
CA GLU A 344 4.85 -28.57 -21.19
C GLU A 344 6.09 -27.97 -20.54
N LYS A 345 6.92 -28.78 -19.88
CA LYS A 345 8.13 -28.33 -19.17
C LYS A 345 9.39 -28.99 -19.70
N GLN A 346 10.50 -28.31 -19.54
CA GLN A 346 11.86 -28.81 -19.77
C GLN A 346 12.67 -28.73 -18.49
N ILE A 347 13.64 -29.61 -18.37
CA ILE A 347 14.56 -29.68 -17.24
C ILE A 347 15.99 -29.62 -17.74
N VAL A 348 16.74 -28.63 -17.28
CA VAL A 348 18.20 -28.54 -17.43
C VAL A 348 18.84 -29.02 -16.14
N MET A 349 19.84 -29.88 -16.24
CA MET A 349 20.52 -30.47 -15.08
C MET A 349 22.03 -30.30 -15.14
N VAL A 350 22.63 -29.94 -14.01
CA VAL A 350 24.08 -29.96 -13.80
C VAL A 350 24.45 -31.23 -13.05
N LYS A 351 25.31 -32.05 -13.66
CA LYS A 351 25.72 -33.35 -13.14
C LYS A 351 27.25 -33.48 -13.09
N THR A 352 27.84 -34.18 -12.12
CA THR A 352 27.26 -34.79 -10.90
C THR A 352 27.98 -34.24 -9.70
N PHE A 353 27.24 -33.96 -8.63
CA PHE A 353 27.80 -33.71 -7.30
C PHE A 353 27.93 -35.04 -6.56
N ALA A 354 28.93 -35.17 -5.69
CA ALA A 354 29.21 -36.44 -5.03
C ALA A 354 28.20 -36.74 -3.92
N ASN A 355 27.76 -35.71 -3.20
CA ASN A 355 26.85 -35.74 -2.06
C ASN A 355 25.99 -34.45 -2.06
N SER A 356 25.05 -34.32 -1.12
CA SER A 356 24.23 -33.11 -1.00
C SER A 356 25.02 -31.88 -0.57
N VAL A 357 26.12 -32.04 0.17
CA VAL A 357 26.96 -30.93 0.65
C VAL A 357 27.63 -30.20 -0.51
N ASP A 358 28.27 -30.94 -1.42
CA ASP A 358 28.87 -30.37 -2.63
C ASP A 358 27.82 -29.72 -3.54
N ALA A 359 26.62 -30.30 -3.58
CA ALA A 359 25.51 -29.80 -4.37
C ALA A 359 24.92 -28.51 -3.77
N ASN A 360 24.80 -28.43 -2.45
CA ASN A 360 24.39 -27.23 -1.73
C ASN A 360 25.38 -26.09 -1.92
N LEU A 361 26.69 -26.36 -1.81
CA LEU A 361 27.73 -25.35 -2.08
C LEU A 361 27.58 -24.75 -3.49
N TYR A 362 27.31 -25.60 -4.48
CA TYR A 362 27.04 -25.16 -5.84
C TYR A 362 25.72 -24.37 -5.93
N TYR A 363 24.66 -24.87 -5.33
CA TYR A 363 23.33 -24.25 -5.31
C TYR A 363 23.39 -22.82 -4.77
N SER A 364 24.00 -22.63 -3.60
CA SER A 364 24.10 -21.31 -2.96
C SER A 364 24.90 -20.33 -3.82
N ALA A 365 25.99 -20.78 -4.46
CA ALA A 365 26.75 -19.96 -5.39
C ALA A 365 25.97 -19.64 -6.67
N PHE A 366 25.11 -20.55 -7.13
CA PHE A 366 24.28 -20.39 -8.33
C PHE A 366 23.19 -19.34 -8.10
N ILE A 367 22.42 -19.45 -7.02
CA ILE A 367 21.31 -18.53 -6.71
C ILE A 367 21.79 -17.14 -6.30
N SER A 368 22.98 -17.03 -5.68
CA SER A 368 23.51 -15.72 -5.27
C SER A 368 24.18 -14.92 -6.40
N ASN A 369 24.46 -15.54 -7.56
CA ASN A 369 25.20 -14.90 -8.65
C ASN A 369 24.28 -14.27 -9.69
N ASN A 370 23.74 -13.09 -9.36
CA ASN A 370 22.86 -12.34 -10.25
C ASN A 370 23.60 -11.62 -11.39
N GLU A 371 24.93 -11.58 -11.41
CA GLU A 371 25.70 -10.95 -12.49
C GLU A 371 25.68 -11.83 -13.75
N GLU A 372 25.93 -13.13 -13.60
CA GLU A 372 26.03 -14.08 -14.71
C GLU A 372 24.73 -14.86 -14.95
N LEU A 373 23.83 -14.90 -13.96
CA LEU A 373 22.60 -15.70 -14.02
C LEU A 373 21.33 -14.83 -13.85
N SER A 374 21.40 -13.53 -14.15
CA SER A 374 20.27 -12.59 -13.99
C SER A 374 18.99 -13.08 -14.67
N GLU A 375 19.08 -13.65 -15.88
CA GLU A 375 17.92 -14.16 -16.61
C GLU A 375 17.33 -15.44 -16.00
N ILE A 376 18.17 -16.28 -15.36
CA ILE A 376 17.73 -17.53 -14.74
C ILE A 376 17.20 -17.28 -13.33
N ASN A 377 17.91 -16.50 -12.51
CA ASN A 377 17.55 -16.20 -11.14
C ASN A 377 16.45 -15.12 -11.04
N GLY A 378 16.32 -14.26 -12.05
CA GLY A 378 15.23 -13.29 -12.18
C GLY A 378 13.95 -13.88 -12.77
N ALA A 379 14.02 -15.08 -13.37
CA ALA A 379 12.85 -15.78 -13.88
C ALA A 379 12.20 -16.65 -12.79
N SER A 380 10.88 -16.85 -12.89
CA SER A 380 10.11 -17.75 -12.01
C SER A 380 10.32 -19.22 -12.37
N TYR A 381 11.58 -19.69 -12.37
CA TYR A 381 11.95 -21.08 -12.62
C TYR A 381 12.05 -21.87 -11.33
N ASP A 382 11.68 -23.15 -11.38
CA ASP A 382 11.86 -24.05 -10.25
C ASP A 382 13.31 -24.55 -10.25
N ILE A 383 14.12 -24.07 -9.30
CA ILE A 383 15.53 -24.45 -9.13
C ILE A 383 15.71 -25.21 -7.82
N PHE A 384 16.14 -26.46 -7.91
CA PHE A 384 16.28 -27.34 -6.75
C PHE A 384 17.39 -28.37 -6.92
N LEU A 385 17.83 -28.97 -5.82
CA LEU A 385 18.69 -30.14 -5.86
C LEU A 385 17.88 -31.42 -5.88
N ILE A 386 18.41 -32.42 -6.58
CA ILE A 386 17.75 -33.71 -6.71
C ILE A 386 18.75 -34.85 -6.75
N SER A 387 18.52 -35.87 -5.92
CA SER A 387 19.27 -37.12 -5.96
C SER A 387 18.97 -37.87 -7.26
N LYS A 388 19.89 -38.75 -7.69
CA LYS A 388 19.66 -39.58 -8.87
C LYS A 388 18.35 -40.39 -8.79
N ASP A 389 18.04 -40.94 -7.62
CA ASP A 389 16.87 -41.80 -7.44
C ASP A 389 15.57 -40.98 -7.42
N ASN A 390 15.57 -39.83 -6.73
CA ASN A 390 14.43 -38.91 -6.77
C ASN A 390 14.18 -38.35 -8.17
N TYR A 391 15.24 -38.13 -8.97
CA TYR A 391 15.09 -37.72 -10.37
C TYR A 391 14.39 -38.80 -11.20
N LEU A 392 14.70 -40.08 -10.98
CA LEU A 392 13.99 -41.18 -11.65
C LEU A 392 12.51 -41.23 -11.22
N THR A 393 12.22 -41.00 -9.95
CA THR A 393 10.84 -40.92 -9.44
C THR A 393 10.10 -39.73 -10.06
N LEU A 394 10.69 -38.53 -10.04
CA LEU A 394 10.13 -37.32 -10.66
C LEU A 394 9.85 -37.52 -12.15
N PHE A 395 10.74 -38.19 -12.87
CA PHE A 395 10.53 -38.47 -14.29
C PHE A 395 9.37 -39.43 -14.55
N LYS A 396 9.11 -40.38 -13.63
CA LYS A 396 7.99 -41.33 -13.71
C LYS A 396 6.67 -40.67 -13.32
N THR A 397 6.64 -39.94 -12.21
CA THR A 397 5.41 -39.33 -11.67
C THR A 397 5.02 -38.05 -12.39
N LYS A 398 6.00 -37.32 -12.95
CA LYS A 398 5.84 -36.00 -13.57
C LYS A 398 5.23 -34.95 -12.63
N SER A 399 5.17 -35.23 -11.34
CA SER A 399 4.68 -34.31 -10.33
C SER A 399 5.83 -33.46 -9.81
N LEU A 400 5.96 -32.26 -10.38
CA LEU A 400 6.99 -31.30 -9.95
C LEU A 400 6.68 -30.73 -8.57
N GLU A 401 5.40 -30.45 -8.32
CA GLU A 401 4.90 -29.84 -7.09
C GLU A 401 5.17 -30.73 -5.86
N ALA A 402 4.99 -32.05 -6.01
CA ALA A 402 5.37 -33.00 -4.97
C ALA A 402 6.86 -32.93 -4.63
N TYR A 403 7.69 -32.81 -5.66
CA TYR A 403 9.13 -32.77 -5.46
C TYR A 403 9.61 -31.45 -4.87
N THR A 404 9.05 -30.31 -5.26
CA THR A 404 9.43 -29.01 -4.69
C THR A 404 9.08 -28.92 -3.21
N GLN A 405 7.94 -29.48 -2.79
CA GLN A 405 7.58 -29.62 -1.38
C GLN A 405 8.54 -30.55 -0.62
N PHE A 406 8.86 -31.71 -1.19
CA PHE A 406 9.86 -32.62 -0.63
C PHE A 406 11.23 -31.95 -0.49
N PHE A 407 11.66 -31.21 -1.52
CA PHE A 407 12.93 -30.49 -1.53
C PHE A 407 12.99 -29.44 -0.42
N ALA A 408 11.96 -28.61 -0.29
CA ALA A 408 11.85 -27.58 0.76
C ALA A 408 11.89 -28.16 2.18
N THR A 409 11.44 -29.41 2.35
CA THR A 409 11.41 -30.08 3.66
C THR A 409 12.76 -30.73 4.02
N ASN A 410 13.49 -31.26 3.03
CA ASN A 410 14.60 -32.19 3.28
C ASN A 410 15.99 -31.63 2.96
N TYR A 411 16.10 -30.58 2.16
CA TYR A 411 17.38 -29.96 1.83
C TYR A 411 17.57 -28.71 2.70
N PRO A 412 18.41 -28.78 3.76
CA PRO A 412 18.77 -27.59 4.51
C PRO A 412 19.59 -26.68 3.59
N MET A 413 19.14 -25.44 3.43
CA MET A 413 19.79 -24.40 2.63
C MET A 413 20.80 -23.64 3.46
#